data_AF-A0A2S3VMP0-F1
#
_entry.id   AF-A0A2S3VMP0-F1
#
_cell.length_a   1.000
_cell.length_b   1.000
_cell.length_c   1.000
_cell.angle_alpha   90.00
_cell.angle_beta   90.00
_cell.angle_gamma   90.00
#
_symmetry.space_group_name_H-M   'P 1'
#
loop_
_entity.id
_entity.type
_entity.pdbx_description
1 polymer ?
#
loop_
_entity_poly.entity_id
_entity_poly.type
_entity_poly.pdbx_seq_one_letter_code
_entity_poly.pdbx_strand_id
1 'polypeptide(L)'
;MRLMLQAVLSLAVPLAMLAGTSEASEIARVEFPANQGNYVQAYESGGTKWIELVIVDANGHRRTAKGTVSPGQGADFSKRLYEVSADFGPCGTGKLMQPDYVSTTVYFQGFKNGTGECEIQNPPYELQRIIR
;
A
#
# COMPACT_ATOMS: atom_id res chain seq x y z
N MET A 1 0.31 -44.27 59.11
CA MET A 1 0.70 -42.87 58.84
C MET A 1 1.49 -42.83 57.54
N ARG A 2 0.82 -42.50 56.42
CA ARG A 2 1.41 -42.29 55.09
C ARG A 2 0.41 -41.47 54.25
N LEU A 3 0.88 -40.30 53.78
CA LEU A 3 0.68 -39.62 52.48
C LEU A 3 -0.70 -39.75 51.79
N MET A 4 -1.39 -38.66 51.45
CA MET A 4 -1.34 -37.89 50.16
C MET A 4 -2.83 -37.69 49.75
N LEU A 5 -3.35 -36.69 49.02
CA LEU A 5 -2.87 -35.53 48.28
C LEU A 5 -4.12 -34.66 47.95
N GLN A 6 -3.87 -33.40 47.59
CA GLN A 6 -4.73 -32.30 47.13
C GLN A 6 -5.74 -32.68 46.02
N ALA A 7 -6.74 -31.90 45.58
CA ALA A 7 -6.83 -30.46 45.45
C ALA A 7 -8.30 -30.02 45.21
N VAL A 8 -8.68 -28.87 45.77
CA VAL A 8 -9.90 -28.13 45.40
C VAL A 8 -9.55 -27.30 44.17
N LEU A 9 -10.03 -27.70 42.99
CA LEU A 9 -9.86 -26.91 41.77
C LEU A 9 -10.95 -25.83 41.71
N SER A 10 -10.59 -24.61 42.10
CA SER A 10 -11.36 -23.39 41.84
C SER A 10 -11.34 -23.08 40.33
N LEU A 11 -12.52 -23.05 39.70
CA LEU A 11 -12.70 -22.60 38.33
C LEU A 11 -12.46 -21.08 38.25
N ALA A 12 -11.29 -20.67 37.77
CA ALA A 12 -11.02 -19.30 37.36
C ALA A 12 -11.74 -19.03 36.03
N VAL A 13 -12.65 -18.05 36.03
CA VAL A 13 -13.28 -17.51 34.81
C VAL A 13 -12.22 -16.67 34.08
N PRO A 14 -11.85 -16.99 32.83
CA PRO A 14 -10.93 -16.14 32.09
C PRO A 14 -11.67 -14.89 31.61
N LEU A 15 -11.17 -13.72 32.03
CA LEU A 15 -11.35 -12.46 31.32
C LEU A 15 -10.77 -12.63 29.91
N ALA A 16 -11.61 -12.95 28.93
CA ALA A 16 -11.24 -12.86 27.52
C ALA A 16 -11.51 -11.43 27.05
N MET A 17 -10.42 -10.78 26.68
CA MET A 17 -10.33 -9.36 26.33
C MET A 17 -11.24 -9.00 25.15
N LEU A 18 -11.87 -7.83 25.26
CA LEU A 18 -12.28 -7.03 24.11
C LEU A 18 -11.03 -6.77 23.26
N ALA A 19 -10.91 -7.47 22.13
CA ALA A 19 -10.17 -6.97 20.99
C ALA A 19 -11.16 -6.92 19.85
N GLY A 20 -11.75 -5.74 19.64
CA GLY A 20 -12.44 -5.45 18.40
C GLY A 20 -11.42 -5.61 17.29
N THR A 21 -11.52 -6.70 16.54
CA THR A 21 -10.89 -6.80 15.23
C THR A 21 -11.68 -5.86 14.33
N SER A 22 -11.34 -4.57 14.38
CA SER A 22 -11.56 -3.71 13.22
C SER A 22 -10.70 -4.33 12.14
N GLU A 23 -11.28 -5.20 11.32
CA GLU A 23 -10.67 -5.65 10.09
C GLU A 23 -10.51 -4.40 9.22
N ALA A 24 -9.37 -3.73 9.37
CA ALA A 24 -8.88 -2.85 8.32
C ALA A 24 -8.73 -3.77 7.11
N SER A 25 -9.62 -3.60 6.13
CA SER A 25 -9.56 -4.33 4.87
C SER A 25 -8.22 -4.01 4.21
N GLU A 26 -7.20 -4.83 4.45
CA GLU A 26 -5.87 -4.66 3.87
C GLU A 26 -5.97 -4.95 2.37
N ILE A 27 -5.70 -3.93 1.56
CA ILE A 27 -5.57 -4.12 0.11
C ILE A 27 -4.16 -4.62 -0.13
N ALA A 28 -4.06 -5.87 -0.57
CA ALA A 28 -2.80 -6.57 -0.72
C ALA A 28 -1.98 -6.01 -1.89
N ARG A 29 -0.65 -5.98 -1.70
CA ARG A 29 0.31 -5.73 -2.78
C ARG A 29 0.24 -6.88 -3.79
N VAL A 30 0.18 -6.57 -5.07
CA VAL A 30 0.20 -7.56 -6.15
C VAL A 30 1.46 -7.44 -6.99
N GLU A 31 1.76 -8.51 -7.74
CA GLU A 31 2.86 -8.50 -8.70
C GLU A 31 2.48 -7.72 -9.96
N PHE A 32 3.42 -6.89 -10.44
CA PHE A 32 3.24 -6.17 -11.68
C PHE A 32 3.40 -7.08 -12.91
N PRO A 33 2.71 -6.76 -14.02
CA PRO A 33 2.91 -7.45 -15.29
C PRO A 33 4.38 -7.40 -15.75
N ALA A 34 4.78 -8.38 -16.55
CA ALA A 34 6.14 -8.44 -17.12
C ALA A 34 6.24 -7.82 -18.52
N ASN A 35 5.11 -7.52 -19.16
CA ASN A 35 5.08 -6.82 -20.44
C ASN A 35 5.41 -5.34 -20.28
N GLN A 36 5.87 -4.74 -21.38
CA GLN A 36 6.13 -3.31 -21.46
C GLN A 36 4.90 -2.51 -21.04
N GLY A 37 5.11 -1.50 -20.19
CA GLY A 37 4.05 -0.64 -19.71
C GLY A 37 4.44 0.21 -18.51
N ASN A 38 3.55 1.11 -18.14
CA ASN A 38 3.69 1.99 -16.99
C ASN A 38 2.56 1.66 -16.03
N TYR A 39 2.91 1.24 -14.83
CA TYR A 39 1.97 0.68 -13.88
C TYR A 39 2.01 1.40 -12.56
N VAL A 40 0.88 1.37 -11.87
CA VAL A 40 0.78 1.83 -10.48
C VAL A 40 -0.08 0.89 -9.67
N GLN A 41 0.24 0.73 -8.40
CA GLN A 41 -0.66 0.11 -7.43
C GLN A 41 -0.70 0.92 -6.14
N ALA A 42 -1.80 0.77 -5.42
CA ALA A 42 -1.96 1.26 -4.06
C ALA A 42 -2.30 0.08 -3.15
N TYR A 43 -1.61 -0.05 -2.04
CA TYR A 43 -1.78 -1.18 -1.11
C TYR A 43 -1.52 -0.74 0.32
N GLU A 44 -1.98 -1.56 1.26
CA GLU A 44 -1.69 -1.41 2.68
C GLU A 44 -0.80 -2.57 3.13
N SER A 45 0.22 -2.26 3.93
CA SER A 45 1.13 -3.27 4.48
C SER A 45 1.64 -2.78 5.83
N GLY A 46 1.35 -3.54 6.89
CA GLY A 46 1.76 -3.20 8.25
C GLY A 46 1.20 -1.87 8.73
N GLY A 47 -0.06 -1.56 8.39
CA GLY A 47 -0.73 -0.30 8.73
C GLY A 47 -0.22 0.93 7.95
N THR A 48 0.71 0.75 7.00
CA THR A 48 1.20 1.82 6.14
C THR A 48 0.57 1.71 4.76
N LYS A 49 0.08 2.84 4.25
CA LYS A 49 -0.47 2.97 2.90
C LYS A 49 0.64 3.33 1.92
N TRP A 50 0.75 2.56 0.86
CA TRP A 50 1.82 2.67 -0.13
C TRP A 50 1.28 2.95 -1.52
N ILE A 51 2.05 3.72 -2.29
CA ILE A 51 1.94 3.82 -3.74
C ILE A 51 3.23 3.26 -4.33
N GLU A 52 3.12 2.40 -5.32
CA GLU A 52 4.27 1.87 -6.05
C GLU A 52 4.07 2.07 -7.54
N LEU A 53 5.04 2.69 -8.19
CA LEU A 53 5.12 2.90 -9.64
C LEU A 53 6.13 1.91 -10.20
N VAL A 54 5.78 1.28 -11.32
CA VAL A 54 6.70 0.42 -12.07
C VAL A 54 6.64 0.79 -13.54
N ILE A 55 7.82 1.00 -14.13
CA ILE A 55 7.98 1.18 -15.57
C ILE A 55 8.73 -0.04 -16.09
N VAL A 56 8.11 -0.75 -17.03
CA VAL A 56 8.71 -1.88 -17.73
C VAL A 56 9.02 -1.44 -19.15
N ASP A 57 10.30 -1.48 -19.54
CA ASP A 57 10.71 -1.14 -20.90
C ASP A 57 10.47 -2.29 -21.89
N ALA A 58 10.80 -2.07 -23.16
CA ALA A 58 10.63 -3.06 -24.24
C ALA A 58 11.49 -4.32 -24.05
N ASN A 59 12.56 -4.25 -23.25
CA ASN A 59 13.44 -5.38 -22.93
C ASN A 59 13.01 -6.09 -21.64
N GLY A 60 11.92 -5.66 -20.99
CA GLY A 60 11.47 -6.20 -19.71
C GLY A 60 12.24 -5.67 -18.50
N HIS A 61 13.11 -4.66 -18.67
CA HIS A 61 13.80 -4.04 -17.55
C HIS A 61 12.81 -3.20 -16.74
N ARG A 62 12.81 -3.42 -15.42
CA ARG A 62 11.87 -2.84 -14.48
C ARG A 62 12.56 -1.75 -13.67
N ARG A 63 11.95 -0.57 -13.65
CA ARG A 63 12.32 0.53 -12.75
C ARG A 63 11.18 0.80 -11.79
N THR A 64 11.49 1.00 -10.51
CA THR A 64 10.48 1.09 -9.45
C THR A 64 10.65 2.34 -8.61
N ALA A 65 9.53 2.98 -8.24
CA ALA A 65 9.50 4.00 -7.20
C ALA A 65 8.39 3.66 -6.19
N LYS A 66 8.71 3.69 -4.89
CA LYS A 66 7.77 3.42 -3.80
C LYS A 66 7.64 4.64 -2.94
N GLY A 67 6.40 4.97 -2.56
CA GLY A 67 6.13 6.11 -1.71
C GLY A 67 5.06 5.83 -0.67
N THR A 68 5.18 6.49 0.46
CA THR A 68 4.24 6.40 1.58
C THR A 68 3.18 7.48 1.47
N VAL A 69 1.91 7.10 1.61
CA VAL A 69 0.79 8.05 1.65
C VAL A 69 0.68 8.64 3.05
N SER A 70 0.55 9.97 3.13
CA SER A 70 0.38 10.65 4.41
C SER A 70 -0.89 10.20 5.14
N PRO A 71 -0.85 10.03 6.48
CA PRO A 71 -2.03 9.73 7.28
C PRO A 71 -3.14 10.77 7.06
N GLY A 72 -4.41 10.32 7.03
CA GLY A 72 -5.56 11.22 6.89
C GLY A 72 -5.93 11.58 5.45
N GLN A 73 -5.11 11.25 4.46
CA GLN A 73 -5.59 11.19 3.08
C GLN A 73 -6.50 9.96 2.99
N GLY A 74 -7.82 10.19 2.99
CA GLY A 74 -8.89 9.19 2.94
C GLY A 74 -8.94 8.41 1.62
N ALA A 75 -7.80 7.87 1.20
CA ALA A 75 -7.68 7.00 0.06
C ALA A 75 -8.21 5.62 0.49
N ASP A 76 -9.48 5.41 0.21
CA ASP A 76 -10.04 4.08 0.09
C ASP A 76 -9.46 3.46 -1.18
N PHE A 77 -8.38 2.69 -1.03
CA PHE A 77 -7.72 2.07 -2.17
C PHE A 77 -8.57 0.99 -2.84
N SER A 78 -9.72 0.60 -2.29
CA SER A 78 -10.66 -0.30 -2.99
C SER A 78 -11.46 0.47 -4.06
N LYS A 79 -11.48 1.80 -3.95
CA LYS A 79 -12.15 2.73 -4.86
C LYS A 79 -11.12 3.43 -5.75
N ARG A 80 -11.41 4.65 -6.20
CA ARG A 80 -10.53 5.47 -7.04
C ARG A 80 -9.42 6.15 -6.23
N LEU A 81 -8.26 6.33 -6.84
CA LEU A 81 -7.15 7.15 -6.31
C LEU A 81 -7.40 8.64 -6.60
N TYR A 82 -8.29 9.29 -5.85
CA TYR A 82 -8.58 10.70 -6.05
C TYR A 82 -7.70 11.58 -5.15
N GLU A 83 -6.85 12.40 -5.77
CA GLU A 83 -5.96 13.36 -5.11
C GLU A 83 -5.03 12.75 -4.04
N VAL A 84 -4.56 11.53 -4.27
CA VAL A 84 -3.63 10.86 -3.36
C VAL A 84 -2.24 11.45 -3.52
N SER A 85 -1.62 11.84 -2.41
CA SER A 85 -0.24 12.32 -2.36
C SER A 85 0.63 11.28 -1.64
N ALA A 86 1.79 10.98 -2.22
CA ALA A 86 2.75 10.04 -1.65
C ALA A 86 4.17 10.63 -1.69
N ASP A 87 4.93 10.37 -0.62
CA ASP A 87 6.34 10.73 -0.53
C ASP A 87 7.20 9.56 -1.03
N PHE A 88 7.92 9.75 -2.13
CA PHE A 88 8.80 8.76 -2.75
C PHE A 88 10.27 8.95 -2.34
N GLY A 89 10.52 9.61 -1.21
CA GLY A 89 11.85 9.84 -0.66
C GLY A 89 12.69 10.72 -1.61
N PRO A 90 13.86 10.27 -2.08
CA PRO A 90 14.73 11.08 -2.94
C PRO A 90 14.07 11.54 -4.25
N CYS A 91 13.12 10.77 -4.80
CA CYS A 91 12.36 11.21 -5.98
C CYS A 91 11.54 12.48 -5.69
N GLY A 92 11.11 12.68 -4.44
CA GLY A 92 10.21 13.74 -4.01
C GLY A 92 8.76 13.27 -3.85
N THR A 93 7.85 14.23 -3.71
CA THR A 93 6.42 13.96 -3.52
C THR A 93 5.70 13.85 -4.86
N GLY A 94 4.86 12.84 -5.03
CA GLY A 94 4.01 12.65 -6.20
C GLY A 94 2.52 12.79 -5.87
N LYS A 95 1.72 13.30 -6.82
CA LYS A 95 0.26 13.35 -6.72
C LYS A 95 -0.39 12.49 -7.81
N LEU A 96 -1.37 11.69 -7.39
CA LEU A 96 -2.13 10.76 -8.23
C LEU A 96 -3.58 11.24 -8.34
N MET A 97 -4.13 11.15 -9.54
CA MET A 97 -5.53 11.42 -9.81
C MET A 97 -6.13 10.34 -10.70
N GLN A 98 -7.19 9.72 -10.22
CA GLN A 98 -8.03 8.81 -10.97
C GLN A 98 -9.43 9.43 -11.02
N PRO A 99 -9.87 9.98 -12.18
CA PRO A 99 -11.13 10.70 -12.25
C PRO A 99 -12.33 9.78 -12.04
N ASP A 100 -12.29 8.56 -12.56
CA ASP A 100 -13.43 7.64 -12.60
C ASP A 100 -13.19 6.36 -11.80
N TYR A 101 -14.26 5.86 -11.15
CA TYR A 101 -14.22 4.63 -10.34
C TYR A 101 -13.98 3.36 -11.17
N VAL A 102 -14.36 3.38 -12.45
CA VAL A 102 -14.27 2.23 -13.36
C VAL A 102 -12.99 2.24 -14.20
N SER A 103 -12.30 3.37 -14.28
CA SER A 103 -11.08 3.47 -15.08
C SER A 103 -9.91 2.84 -14.34
N THR A 104 -9.06 2.12 -15.08
CA THR A 104 -7.76 1.69 -14.58
C THR A 104 -6.68 2.74 -14.84
N THR A 105 -6.97 3.82 -15.57
CA THR A 105 -5.99 4.88 -15.83
C THR A 105 -5.85 5.80 -14.62
N VAL A 106 -4.61 6.01 -14.18
CA VAL A 106 -4.23 6.93 -13.12
C VAL A 106 -3.26 7.96 -13.68
N TYR A 107 -3.54 9.23 -13.39
CA TYR A 107 -2.69 10.34 -13.80
C TYR A 107 -1.70 10.69 -12.69
N PHE A 108 -0.42 10.63 -13.00
CA PHE A 108 0.68 10.98 -12.11
C PHE A 108 1.25 12.34 -12.49
N GLN A 109 1.16 13.32 -11.59
CA GLN A 109 1.54 14.71 -11.89
C GLN A 109 3.05 14.98 -11.87
N GLY A 110 3.87 13.94 -11.91
CA GLY A 110 5.31 14.02 -11.73
C GLY A 110 5.71 14.14 -10.26
N PHE A 111 7.03 14.08 -10.02
CA PHE A 111 7.59 14.32 -8.70
C PHE A 111 7.83 15.82 -8.48
N LYS A 112 7.68 16.25 -7.22
CA LYS A 112 7.97 17.61 -6.76
C LYS A 112 8.92 17.54 -5.57
N ASN A 113 9.81 18.54 -5.47
CA ASN A 113 10.75 18.68 -4.35
C ASN A 113 11.67 17.44 -4.15
N GLY A 114 12.08 16.78 -5.25
CA GLY A 114 13.06 15.71 -5.18
C GLY A 114 14.41 16.21 -4.65
N THR A 115 15.06 15.39 -3.83
CA THR A 115 16.29 15.74 -3.11
C THR A 115 17.50 14.92 -3.53
N GLY A 116 17.32 13.88 -4.35
CA GLY A 116 18.41 13.02 -4.80
C GLY A 116 18.07 12.23 -6.05
N GLU A 117 18.98 11.31 -6.41
CA GLU A 117 18.74 10.41 -7.54
C GLU A 117 17.70 9.35 -7.18
N CYS A 118 16.87 9.02 -8.16
CA CYS A 118 16.01 7.87 -8.06
C CYS A 118 15.83 7.18 -9.41
N GLU A 119 15.39 5.92 -9.38
CA GLU A 119 15.36 5.05 -10.56
C GLU A 119 14.40 5.54 -11.64
N ILE A 120 13.34 6.25 -11.23
CA ILE A 120 12.36 6.90 -12.10
C ILE A 120 12.49 8.41 -11.93
N GLN A 121 13.28 9.09 -12.77
CA GLN A 121 13.40 10.56 -12.69
C GLN A 121 12.26 11.28 -13.42
N ASN A 122 11.84 10.74 -14.57
CA ASN A 122 10.78 11.30 -15.42
C ASN A 122 9.65 10.29 -15.58
N PRO A 123 8.76 10.16 -14.57
CA PRO A 123 7.65 9.24 -14.64
C PRO A 123 6.66 9.67 -15.73
N PRO A 124 6.03 8.71 -16.42
CA PRO A 124 4.99 9.00 -17.40
C PRO A 124 3.75 9.56 -16.70
N TYR A 125 3.03 10.41 -17.41
CA TYR A 125 1.81 11.05 -16.90
C TYR A 125 0.67 10.03 -16.71
N GLU A 126 0.55 9.06 -17.61
CA GLU A 126 -0.49 8.03 -17.55
C GLU A 126 0.08 6.69 -17.09
N LEU A 127 -0.55 6.12 -16.07
CA LEU A 127 -0.22 4.84 -15.47
C LEU A 127 -1.44 3.92 -15.51
N GLN A 128 -1.22 2.65 -15.79
CA GLN A 128 -2.23 1.62 -15.64
C GLN A 128 -2.23 1.12 -14.20
N ARG A 129 -3.36 1.28 -13.52
CA ARG A 129 -3.58 0.79 -12.18
C ARG A 129 -3.76 -0.71 -12.18
N ILE A 130 -3.01 -1.37 -11.31
CA ILE A 130 -3.15 -2.79 -11.02
C ILE A 130 -3.83 -2.93 -9.66
N ILE A 131 -4.93 -3.69 -9.63
CA ILE A 131 -5.66 -4.12 -8.44
C ILE A 131 -6.04 -5.60 -8.63
N ARG A 132 -6.17 -6.36 -7.55
CA ARG A 132 -6.80 -7.69 -7.56
C ARG A 132 -8.01 -7.70 -6.64
#